data_AF-A0A7S3ELD3-F1
#
_entry.id   AF-A0A7S3ELD3-F1
#
_cell.length_a   1.000
_cell.length_b   1.000
_cell.length_c   1.000
_cell.angle_alpha   90.00
_cell.angle_beta   90.00
_cell.angle_gamma   90.00
#
_symmetry.space_group_name_H-M   'P 1'
#
loop_
_entity.id
_entity.type
_entity.pdbx_description
1 polymer ?
#
loop_
_entity_poly.entity_id
_entity_poly.type
_entity_poly.pdbx_seq_one_letter_code
_entity_poly.pdbx_strand_id
1 'polypeptide(L)'
;MWSTDGSSTTRSSGGCVYFAEDAIKHVRDEILTHVHDIEEVVSDARRSEACPYFVTRSAIQRTGQFLILPYNVVLHKPTRDSIGIDLNENCVVIFDEAHNVMDAIIDIHSAKMSYENMVTVLEATMTYHEKYAQRLRSKNLYYIRQLMTVLRHLIAFSAAEVGHPAMAAEAVSEFQFKAKIDNINVFKLLRFIDETKFAQKIQGFTDSRVETQGQLKAGRSDIYSVV
;
A
#
# COMPACT_ATOMS: atom_id res chain seq x y z
N MET A 1 9.02 -26.58 17.03
CA MET A 1 8.36 -27.88 16.70
C MET A 1 6.96 -27.53 16.22
N TRP A 2 6.78 -27.38 14.92
CA TRP A 2 5.48 -27.03 14.32
C TRP A 2 4.90 -28.35 13.80
N SER A 3 3.87 -28.87 14.48
CA SER A 3 3.17 -30.06 13.99
C SER A 3 2.18 -29.65 12.92
N THR A 4 2.42 -30.12 11.71
CA THR A 4 1.44 -30.20 10.63
C THR A 4 0.65 -31.48 10.80
N ASP A 5 -0.65 -31.37 11.06
CA ASP A 5 -1.60 -32.40 10.65
C ASP A 5 -2.75 -31.71 9.92
N GLY A 6 -2.71 -31.84 8.59
CA GLY A 6 -3.80 -31.51 7.71
C GLY A 6 -4.56 -32.79 7.35
N SER A 7 -5.88 -32.73 7.40
CA SER A 7 -6.72 -33.60 6.57
C SER A 7 -7.52 -32.71 5.63
N SER A 8 -7.26 -32.87 4.34
CA SER A 8 -7.84 -32.12 3.25
C SER A 8 -9.23 -32.64 2.90
N THR A 9 -10.18 -31.73 2.71
CA THR A 9 -11.32 -31.97 1.82
C THR A 9 -11.33 -30.89 0.74
N THR A 10 -11.25 -31.36 -0.50
CA THR A 10 -11.19 -30.57 -1.73
C THR A 10 -12.53 -29.87 -2.00
N ARG A 11 -12.50 -28.54 -2.09
CA ARG A 11 -13.55 -27.74 -2.74
C ARG A 11 -12.91 -26.78 -3.74
N SER A 12 -13.12 -27.06 -5.02
CA SER A 12 -12.76 -26.16 -6.11
C SER A 12 -13.76 -25.01 -6.22
N SER A 13 -13.44 -23.89 -5.56
CA SER A 13 -13.90 -22.54 -5.89
C SER A 13 -12.94 -21.58 -5.18
N GLY A 14 -12.22 -20.74 -5.93
CA GLY A 14 -11.04 -19.98 -5.46
C GLY A 14 -11.28 -18.89 -4.41
N GLY A 15 -11.78 -19.27 -3.24
CA GLY A 15 -11.95 -18.42 -2.07
C GLY A 15 -11.13 -18.91 -0.87
N CYS A 16 -10.88 -18.03 0.08
CA CYS A 16 -10.22 -18.39 1.34
C CYS A 16 -11.14 -19.30 2.18
N VAL A 17 -10.63 -20.45 2.63
CA VAL A 17 -11.39 -21.43 3.46
C VAL A 17 -11.92 -20.79 4.75
N TYR A 18 -11.17 -19.85 5.32
CA TYR A 18 -11.53 -19.15 6.55
C TYR A 18 -12.51 -17.99 6.34
N PHE A 19 -12.89 -17.67 5.09
CA PHE A 19 -13.86 -16.62 4.78
C PHE A 19 -15.29 -17.19 4.77
N ALA A 20 -15.70 -17.78 5.89
CA ALA A 20 -17.05 -18.29 6.12
C ALA A 20 -17.84 -17.30 6.99
N GLU A 21 -18.88 -16.68 6.42
CA GLU A 21 -19.65 -15.62 7.11
C GLU A 21 -20.24 -16.06 8.45
N ASP A 22 -20.81 -17.26 8.50
CA ASP A 22 -21.49 -17.75 9.71
C ASP A 22 -20.48 -18.06 10.82
N ALA A 23 -19.33 -18.65 10.47
CA ALA A 23 -18.22 -18.85 11.39
C ALA A 23 -17.67 -17.51 11.92
N ILE A 24 -17.50 -16.52 11.04
CA ILE A 24 -17.05 -15.17 11.41
C ILE A 24 -18.05 -14.52 12.38
N LYS A 25 -19.36 -14.61 12.11
CA LYS A 25 -20.40 -14.06 12.98
C LYS A 25 -20.41 -14.73 14.34
N HIS A 26 -20.25 -16.06 14.38
CA HIS A 26 -20.24 -16.83 15.61
C HIS A 26 -19.07 -16.42 16.51
N VAL A 27 -17.84 -16.48 15.97
CA VAL A 27 -16.64 -16.11 16.74
C VAL A 27 -16.67 -14.63 17.13
N ARG A 28 -17.19 -13.73 16.27
CA ARG A 28 -17.39 -12.32 16.65
C ARG A 28 -18.21 -12.19 17.93
N ASP A 29 -19.33 -12.91 18.01
CA ASP A 29 -20.21 -12.80 19.18
C ASP A 29 -19.55 -13.38 20.42
N GLU A 30 -18.73 -14.44 20.29
CA GLU A 30 -17.92 -14.99 21.38
C GLU A 30 -16.88 -13.98 21.89
N ILE A 31 -16.07 -13.39 21.00
CA ILE A 31 -14.98 -12.48 21.40
C ILE A 31 -15.49 -11.16 22.01
N LEU A 32 -16.75 -10.82 21.78
CA LEU A 32 -17.40 -9.64 22.37
C LEU A 32 -17.96 -9.89 23.78
N THR A 33 -18.02 -11.14 24.24
CA THR A 33 -18.56 -11.47 25.57
C THR A 33 -17.57 -11.22 26.70
N HIS A 34 -16.27 -11.33 26.43
CA HIS A 34 -15.19 -11.15 27.40
C HIS A 34 -13.99 -10.48 26.73
N VAL A 35 -13.04 -9.97 27.52
CA VAL A 35 -11.80 -9.40 26.98
C VAL A 35 -10.90 -10.54 26.50
N HIS A 36 -10.47 -10.47 25.25
CA HIS A 36 -9.54 -11.42 24.64
C HIS A 36 -8.25 -10.71 24.23
N ASP A 37 -7.12 -11.38 24.35
CA ASP A 37 -5.90 -10.96 23.66
C ASP A 37 -5.92 -11.39 22.17
N ILE A 38 -4.91 -10.96 21.40
CA ILE A 38 -4.88 -11.24 19.96
C ILE A 38 -4.64 -12.74 19.68
N GLU A 39 -3.89 -13.43 20.54
CA GLU A 39 -3.58 -14.85 20.45
C GLU A 39 -4.81 -15.73 20.71
N GLU A 40 -5.65 -15.35 21.68
CA GLU A 40 -6.92 -15.98 22.03
C GLU A 40 -7.91 -15.85 20.87
N VAL A 41 -8.09 -14.64 20.32
CA VAL A 41 -8.96 -14.41 19.15
C VAL A 41 -8.52 -15.27 17.96
N VAL A 42 -7.21 -15.38 17.72
CA VAL A 42 -6.68 -16.23 16.64
C VAL A 42 -6.97 -17.70 16.92
N SER A 43 -6.84 -18.14 18.16
CA SER A 43 -7.07 -19.53 18.57
C SER A 43 -8.55 -19.92 18.42
N ASP A 44 -9.46 -19.05 18.84
CA ASP A 44 -10.91 -19.26 18.73
C ASP A 44 -11.38 -19.24 17.28
N ALA A 45 -10.89 -18.27 16.50
CA ALA A 45 -11.18 -18.19 15.08
C ALA A 45 -10.69 -19.43 14.32
N ARG A 46 -9.50 -19.96 14.65
CA ARG A 46 -8.99 -21.20 14.05
C ARG A 46 -9.85 -22.42 14.38
N ARG A 47 -10.29 -22.55 15.63
CA ARG A 47 -11.15 -23.67 16.08
C ARG A 47 -12.48 -23.70 15.33
N SER A 48 -12.99 -22.54 14.95
CA SER A 48 -14.26 -22.37 14.24
C SER A 48 -14.11 -22.16 12.73
N GLU A 49 -12.91 -22.37 12.16
CA GLU A 49 -12.61 -22.11 10.74
C GLU A 49 -12.99 -20.70 10.25
N ALA A 50 -12.89 -19.71 11.13
CA ALA A 50 -13.16 -18.30 10.84
C ALA A 50 -11.85 -17.52 10.60
N CYS A 51 -11.91 -16.49 9.76
CA CYS A 51 -10.77 -15.61 9.53
C CYS A 51 -10.64 -14.59 10.67
N PRO A 52 -9.57 -14.62 11.49
CA PRO A 52 -9.43 -13.73 12.64
C PRO A 52 -9.50 -12.24 12.25
N TYR A 53 -8.95 -11.88 11.08
CA TYR A 53 -9.00 -10.52 10.55
C TYR A 53 -10.44 -10.03 10.31
N PHE A 54 -11.29 -10.87 9.72
CA PHE A 54 -12.68 -10.48 9.45
C PHE A 54 -13.55 -10.56 10.70
N VAL A 55 -13.23 -11.44 11.65
CA VAL A 55 -13.85 -11.50 12.98
C VAL A 55 -13.65 -10.18 13.72
N THR A 56 -12.41 -9.73 13.91
CA THR A 56 -12.11 -8.48 14.63
C THR A 56 -12.65 -7.26 13.90
N ARG A 57 -12.54 -7.21 12.57
CA ARG A 57 -13.14 -6.14 11.75
C ARG A 57 -14.66 -6.06 11.91
N SER A 58 -15.34 -7.20 11.98
CA SER A 58 -16.79 -7.23 12.20
C SER A 58 -17.16 -6.82 13.64
N ALA A 59 -16.33 -7.15 14.63
CA ALA A 59 -16.54 -6.77 16.03
C ALA A 59 -16.45 -5.25 16.23
N ILE A 60 -15.46 -4.60 15.61
CA ILE A 60 -15.27 -3.12 15.64
C ILE A 60 -16.54 -2.40 15.19
N GLN A 61 -17.17 -2.87 14.10
CA GLN A 61 -18.34 -2.21 13.50
C GLN A 61 -19.62 -2.29 14.34
N ARG A 62 -19.70 -3.17 15.34
CA ARG A 62 -20.93 -3.37 16.12
C ARG A 62 -20.89 -2.74 17.50
N THR A 63 -19.90 -3.09 18.31
CA THR A 63 -19.95 -2.82 19.77
C THR A 63 -18.58 -2.67 20.40
N GLY A 64 -17.54 -2.33 19.63
CA GLY A 64 -16.22 -2.04 20.20
C GLY A 64 -16.28 -0.81 21.12
N GLN A 65 -16.33 -1.02 22.44
CA GLN A 65 -16.36 0.06 23.44
C GLN A 65 -14.95 0.61 23.72
N PHE A 66 -13.93 -0.24 23.56
CA PHE A 66 -12.54 0.08 23.79
C PHE A 66 -11.71 -0.54 22.67
N LEU A 67 -10.99 0.28 21.93
CA LEU A 67 -10.20 -0.13 20.78
C LEU A 67 -8.76 0.29 20.99
N ILE A 68 -7.84 -0.68 20.90
CA ILE A 68 -6.41 -0.42 20.85
C ILE A 68 -6.01 -0.40 19.38
N LEU A 69 -5.49 0.74 18.92
CA LEU A 69 -5.23 0.98 17.50
C LEU A 69 -3.86 1.63 17.33
N PRO A 70 -3.10 1.25 16.30
CA PRO A 70 -1.88 1.97 15.94
C PRO A 70 -2.22 3.37 15.41
N TYR A 71 -1.27 4.30 15.51
CA TYR A 71 -1.45 5.68 15.07
C TYR A 71 -1.87 5.82 13.61
N ASN A 72 -1.34 5.00 12.70
CA ASN A 72 -1.70 5.05 11.28
C ASN A 72 -3.19 4.76 11.04
N VAL A 73 -3.80 3.91 11.86
CA VAL A 73 -5.24 3.66 11.80
C VAL A 73 -5.99 4.88 12.32
N VAL A 74 -5.60 5.44 13.47
CA VAL A 74 -6.31 6.57 14.08
C VAL A 74 -6.13 7.87 13.29
N LEU A 75 -4.98 8.12 12.68
CA LEU A 75 -4.63 9.41 12.07
C LEU A 75 -4.94 9.45 10.56
N HIS A 76 -4.92 8.31 9.85
CA HIS A 76 -5.20 8.27 8.42
C HIS A 76 -6.69 8.01 8.13
N LYS A 77 -7.42 9.06 7.72
CA LYS A 77 -8.87 8.99 7.46
C LYS A 77 -9.29 7.86 6.51
N PRO A 78 -8.65 7.66 5.34
CA PRO A 78 -9.02 6.56 4.45
C PRO A 78 -8.89 5.18 5.10
N THR A 79 -7.88 5.00 5.97
CA THR A 79 -7.73 3.75 6.73
C THR A 79 -8.90 3.57 7.68
N ARG A 80 -9.26 4.59 8.49
CA ARG A 80 -10.43 4.56 9.39
C ARG A 80 -11.72 4.21 8.67
N ASP A 81 -12.00 4.93 7.58
CA ASP A 81 -13.21 4.75 6.80
C ASP A 81 -13.29 3.30 6.24
N SER A 82 -12.15 2.73 5.83
CA SER A 82 -12.09 1.36 5.30
C SER A 82 -12.38 0.26 6.33
N ILE A 83 -12.15 0.51 7.61
CA ILE A 83 -12.40 -0.46 8.70
C ILE A 83 -13.67 -0.12 9.50
N GLY A 84 -14.29 1.03 9.24
CA GLY A 84 -15.53 1.46 9.89
C GLY A 84 -15.30 2.09 11.27
N ILE A 85 -14.17 2.78 11.48
CA ILE A 85 -13.93 3.54 12.70
C ILE A 85 -14.38 4.98 12.47
N ASP A 86 -15.36 5.41 13.26
CA ASP A 86 -15.87 6.78 13.27
C ASP A 86 -15.48 7.49 14.57
N LEU A 87 -14.73 8.58 14.44
CA LEU A 87 -14.30 9.42 15.56
C LEU A 87 -15.27 10.60 15.70
N ASN A 88 -16.53 10.29 16.01
CA ASN A 88 -17.57 11.31 16.23
C ASN A 88 -17.43 11.99 17.61
N GLU A 89 -18.35 12.91 17.90
CA GLU A 89 -18.37 13.71 19.13
C GLU A 89 -18.46 12.89 20.43
N ASN A 90 -18.93 11.64 20.38
CA ASN A 90 -19.02 10.75 21.54
C ASN A 90 -17.80 9.83 21.69
N CYS A 91 -16.77 10.00 20.85
CA CYS A 91 -15.55 9.21 20.88
C CYS A 91 -14.43 9.93 21.65
N VAL A 92 -13.84 9.25 22.63
CA VAL A 92 -12.63 9.72 23.32
C VAL A 92 -11.42 9.02 22.72
N VAL A 93 -10.47 9.80 22.22
CA VAL A 93 -9.20 9.29 21.69
C VAL A 93 -8.09 9.55 22.70
N ILE A 94 -7.40 8.50 23.11
CA ILE A 94 -6.25 8.57 24.01
C ILE A 94 -5.00 8.18 23.21
N PHE A 95 -4.07 9.12 23.09
CA PHE A 95 -2.74 8.83 22.53
C PHE A 95 -1.81 8.44 23.67
N ASP A 96 -1.48 7.15 23.73
CA ASP A 96 -0.36 6.69 24.55
C ASP A 96 0.96 7.10 23.90
N GLU A 97 1.99 7.40 24.69
CA GLU A 97 3.32 7.84 24.22
C GLU A 97 3.30 8.94 23.15
N ALA A 98 2.48 9.97 23.38
CA ALA A 98 2.16 11.02 22.39
C ALA A 98 3.37 11.78 21.81
N HIS A 99 4.57 11.61 22.37
CA HIS A 99 5.81 12.14 21.82
C HIS A 99 6.12 11.62 20.40
N ASN A 100 5.62 10.45 20.01
CA ASN A 100 5.82 9.85 18.67
C ASN A 100 4.75 10.26 17.65
N VAL A 101 3.71 11.00 18.05
CA VAL A 101 2.57 11.33 17.18
C VAL A 101 3.00 12.19 15.99
N MET A 102 3.93 13.12 16.19
CA MET A 102 4.40 14.00 15.11
C MET A 102 5.15 13.21 14.04
N ASP A 103 6.05 12.31 14.44
CA ASP A 103 6.79 11.45 13.51
C ASP A 103 5.83 10.55 12.73
N ALA A 104 4.82 9.99 13.39
CA ALA A 104 3.79 9.20 12.73
C ALA A 104 2.97 10.01 11.71
N ILE A 105 2.63 11.27 12.01
CA ILE A 105 1.95 12.15 11.04
C ILE A 105 2.85 12.38 9.82
N ILE A 106 4.14 12.67 10.04
CA ILE A 106 5.11 12.89 8.97
C ILE A 106 5.24 11.64 8.11
N ASP A 107 5.35 10.46 8.72
CA ASP A 107 5.48 9.20 7.99
C ASP A 107 4.22 8.85 7.18
N ILE A 108 3.01 9.08 7.73
CA ILE A 108 1.74 8.82 7.03
C ILE A 108 1.59 9.72 5.78
N HIS A 109 2.09 10.95 5.84
CA HIS A 109 1.91 11.95 4.78
C HIS A 109 3.16 12.19 3.94
N SER A 110 4.22 11.41 4.14
CA SER A 110 5.42 11.45 3.33
C SER A 110 5.54 10.22 2.44
N ALA A 111 6.26 10.36 1.33
CA ALA A 111 6.57 9.27 0.44
C ALA A 111 8.05 9.32 0.08
N LYS A 112 8.69 8.15 0.06
CA LYS A 112 10.08 7.98 -0.37
C LYS A 112 10.09 7.27 -1.71
N MET A 113 10.84 7.79 -2.67
CA MET A 113 10.95 7.21 -4.00
C MET A 113 12.41 7.17 -4.42
N SER A 114 12.93 5.98 -4.70
CA SER A 114 14.30 5.79 -5.17
C SER A 114 14.40 6.02 -6.68
N TYR A 115 15.62 6.31 -7.13
CA TYR A 115 15.96 6.36 -8.56
C TYR A 115 15.54 5.07 -9.29
N GLU A 116 15.87 3.91 -8.72
CA GLU A 116 15.55 2.60 -9.27
C GLU A 116 14.04 2.37 -9.42
N ASN A 117 13.25 2.79 -8.43
CA ASN A 117 11.79 2.71 -8.49
C ASN A 117 11.25 3.56 -9.64
N MET A 118 11.74 4.78 -9.81
CA MET A 118 11.30 5.66 -10.91
C MET A 118 11.62 5.08 -12.28
N VAL A 119 12.83 4.54 -12.46
CA VAL A 119 13.26 3.90 -13.71
C VAL A 119 12.37 2.69 -14.01
N THR A 120 12.14 1.83 -13.02
CA THR A 120 11.30 0.63 -13.17
C THR A 120 9.87 1.00 -13.57
N VAL A 121 9.28 2.02 -12.94
CA VAL A 121 7.93 2.49 -13.26
C VAL A 121 7.88 3.13 -14.66
N LEU A 122 8.91 3.87 -15.07
CA LEU A 122 8.99 4.44 -16.42
C LEU A 122 9.04 3.36 -17.48
N GLU A 123 9.90 2.36 -17.31
CA GLU A 123 10.02 1.22 -18.22
C GLU A 123 8.70 0.45 -18.32
N ALA A 124 8.07 0.10 -17.18
CA ALA A 124 6.79 -0.57 -17.16
C ALA A 124 5.69 0.23 -17.86
N THR A 125 5.69 1.56 -17.68
CA THR A 125 4.77 2.48 -18.36
C THR A 125 5.02 2.50 -19.87
N MET A 126 6.28 2.50 -20.30
CA MET A 126 6.68 2.42 -21.71
C MET A 126 6.22 1.12 -22.35
N THR A 127 6.50 -0.03 -21.71
CA THR A 127 6.06 -1.34 -22.21
C THR A 127 4.53 -1.43 -22.31
N TYR A 128 3.81 -0.94 -21.31
CA TYR A 128 2.34 -0.87 -21.36
C TYR A 128 1.87 0.01 -22.53
N HIS A 129 2.47 1.18 -22.71
CA HIS A 129 2.15 2.09 -23.81
C HIS A 129 2.36 1.41 -25.17
N GLU A 130 3.53 0.82 -25.40
CA GLU A 130 3.86 0.14 -26.67
C GLU A 130 2.89 -0.99 -26.99
N LYS A 131 2.57 -1.82 -25.99
CA LYS A 131 1.68 -2.97 -26.15
C LYS A 131 0.23 -2.57 -26.46
N TYR A 132 -0.25 -1.47 -25.89
CA TYR A 132 -1.68 -1.14 -25.93
C TYR A 132 -2.02 0.17 -26.64
N ALA A 133 -1.05 0.92 -27.18
CA ALA A 133 -1.28 2.27 -27.70
C ALA A 133 -2.46 2.35 -28.70
N GLN A 134 -2.56 1.38 -29.61
CA GLN A 134 -3.60 1.35 -30.65
C GLN A 134 -5.01 1.05 -30.11
N ARG A 135 -5.12 0.53 -28.88
CA ARG A 135 -6.40 0.16 -28.24
C ARG A 135 -6.89 1.21 -27.24
N LEU A 136 -6.05 2.20 -26.92
CA LEU A 136 -6.33 3.20 -25.90
C LEU A 136 -7.02 4.42 -26.51
N ARG A 137 -7.97 4.99 -25.77
CA ARG A 137 -8.57 6.28 -26.12
C ARG A 137 -7.50 7.38 -26.12
N SER A 138 -7.64 8.38 -26.98
CA SER A 138 -6.69 9.51 -27.09
C SER A 138 -6.45 10.22 -25.76
N LYS A 139 -7.49 10.35 -24.92
CA LYS A 139 -7.38 10.91 -23.56
C LYS A 139 -6.45 10.09 -22.67
N ASN A 140 -6.53 8.76 -22.72
CA ASN A 140 -5.66 7.89 -21.91
C ASN A 140 -4.23 7.93 -22.43
N LEU A 141 -4.03 7.91 -23.74
CA LEU A 141 -2.71 8.07 -24.36
C LEU A 141 -2.05 9.38 -23.95
N TYR A 142 -2.80 10.48 -23.95
CA TYR A 142 -2.32 11.78 -23.50
C TYR A 142 -1.78 11.70 -22.06
N TYR A 143 -2.56 11.18 -21.11
CA TYR A 143 -2.12 11.10 -19.71
C TYR A 143 -0.98 10.12 -19.48
N ILE A 144 -0.93 8.99 -20.19
CA ILE A 144 0.20 8.06 -20.13
C ILE A 144 1.49 8.74 -20.60
N ARG A 145 1.44 9.49 -21.71
CA ARG A 145 2.61 10.25 -22.19
C ARG A 145 3.03 11.33 -21.21
N GLN A 146 2.09 12.04 -20.62
CA GLN A 146 2.37 13.04 -19.58
C GLN A 146 3.03 12.40 -18.35
N LEU A 147 2.55 11.24 -17.91
CA LEU A 147 3.17 10.48 -16.81
C LEU A 147 4.61 10.07 -17.15
N MET A 148 4.85 9.58 -18.37
CA MET A 148 6.21 9.27 -18.83
C MET A 148 7.12 10.51 -18.83
N THR A 149 6.60 11.68 -19.22
CA THR A 149 7.36 12.94 -19.17
C THR A 149 7.72 13.31 -17.74
N VAL A 150 6.75 13.24 -16.80
CA VAL A 150 7.01 13.50 -15.37
C VAL A 150 8.09 12.56 -14.85
N LEU A 151 7.97 11.25 -15.09
CA LEU A 151 8.95 10.27 -14.62
C LEU A 151 10.35 10.54 -15.18
N ARG A 152 10.49 10.87 -16.47
CA ARG A 152 11.79 11.23 -17.06
C ARG A 152 12.40 12.47 -16.42
N HIS A 153 11.59 13.49 -16.17
CA HIS A 153 12.04 14.71 -15.53
C HIS A 153 12.47 14.46 -14.07
N LEU A 154 11.72 13.65 -13.31
CA LEU A 154 12.08 13.28 -11.95
C LEU A 154 13.37 12.44 -11.91
N ILE A 155 13.55 11.50 -12.84
CA ILE A 155 14.78 10.72 -12.98
C ILE A 155 15.97 11.64 -13.28
N ALA A 156 15.84 12.54 -14.26
CA ALA A 156 16.89 13.47 -14.63
C ALA A 156 17.23 14.43 -13.47
N PHE A 157 16.22 14.94 -12.77
CA PHE A 157 16.38 15.76 -11.58
C PHE A 157 17.15 14.99 -10.49
N SER A 158 16.71 13.78 -10.14
CA SER A 158 17.38 12.97 -9.12
C SER A 158 18.82 12.60 -9.47
N ALA A 159 19.14 12.39 -10.75
CA ALA A 159 20.49 12.11 -11.20
C ALA A 159 21.41 13.34 -11.11
N ALA A 160 20.87 14.54 -11.34
CA ALA A 160 21.62 15.79 -11.22
C ALA A 160 21.96 16.13 -9.75
N GLU A 161 21.13 15.69 -8.80
CA GLU A 161 21.34 15.93 -7.37
C GLU A 161 22.29 14.91 -6.70
N VAL A 162 22.80 13.91 -7.44
CA VAL A 162 23.75 12.93 -6.89
C VAL A 162 25.06 13.62 -6.53
N GLY A 163 25.43 13.56 -5.25
CA GLY A 163 26.66 14.18 -4.72
C GLY A 163 26.49 15.61 -4.22
N HIS A 164 25.29 16.17 -4.32
CA HIS A 164 24.93 17.41 -3.62
C HIS A 164 24.54 17.11 -2.16
N PRO A 165 24.82 18.03 -1.21
CA PRO A 165 24.31 17.89 0.14
C PRO A 165 22.79 17.77 0.10
N ALA A 166 22.21 16.99 1.02
CA ALA A 166 20.76 16.81 1.10
C ALA A 166 20.07 18.18 1.03
N MET A 167 19.22 18.37 0.00
CA MET A 167 18.52 19.64 -0.19
C MET A 167 17.72 19.96 1.08
N ALA A 168 17.78 21.21 1.51
CA ALA A 168 16.86 21.74 2.49
C ALA A 168 15.42 21.58 1.98
N ALA A 169 14.45 21.52 2.90
CA ALA A 169 13.04 21.44 2.50
C ALA A 169 12.68 22.63 1.59
N GLU A 170 12.20 22.34 0.38
CA GLU A 170 11.83 23.35 -0.61
C GLU A 170 10.30 23.44 -0.77
N ALA A 171 9.82 24.60 -1.18
CA ALA A 171 8.42 24.75 -1.54
C ALA A 171 8.08 23.89 -2.77
N VAL A 172 6.88 23.30 -2.78
CA VAL A 172 6.43 22.44 -3.90
C VAL A 172 6.51 23.15 -5.25
N SER A 173 6.22 24.45 -5.30
CA SER A 173 6.33 25.26 -6.53
C SER A 173 7.76 25.39 -7.04
N GLU A 174 8.73 25.53 -6.13
CA GLU A 174 10.14 25.63 -6.49
C GLU A 174 10.66 24.29 -7.00
N PHE A 175 10.31 23.20 -6.31
CA PHE A 175 10.58 21.84 -6.77
C PHE A 175 10.00 21.59 -8.17
N GLN A 176 8.72 21.95 -8.41
CA GLN A 176 8.07 21.76 -9.71
C GLN A 176 8.80 22.50 -10.84
N PHE A 177 9.27 23.72 -10.58
CA PHE A 177 10.03 24.51 -11.53
C PHE A 177 11.40 23.89 -11.81
N LYS A 178 12.18 23.54 -10.78
CA LYS A 178 13.50 22.90 -10.92
C LYS A 178 13.42 21.56 -11.63
N ALA A 179 12.42 20.74 -11.28
CA ALA A 179 12.14 19.47 -11.92
C ALA A 179 11.48 19.63 -13.31
N LYS A 180 11.16 20.84 -13.78
CA LYS A 180 10.53 21.10 -15.08
C LYS A 180 9.20 20.36 -15.30
N ILE A 181 8.39 20.27 -14.25
CA ILE A 181 7.04 19.65 -14.27
C ILE A 181 5.92 20.65 -13.97
N ASP A 182 6.25 21.93 -13.85
CA ASP A 182 5.35 23.07 -13.63
C ASP A 182 4.22 23.18 -14.67
N ASN A 183 4.50 22.79 -15.92
CA ASN A 183 3.52 22.85 -17.01
C ASN A 183 2.56 21.65 -17.06
N ILE A 184 2.67 20.69 -16.13
CA ILE A 184 1.87 19.47 -16.09
C ILE A 184 0.89 19.54 -14.92
N ASN A 185 -0.40 19.40 -15.21
CA ASN A 185 -1.41 19.34 -14.16
C ASN A 185 -1.40 17.97 -13.46
N VAL A 186 -0.63 17.87 -12.37
CA VAL A 186 -0.48 16.65 -11.57
C VAL A 186 -1.80 16.14 -10.99
N PHE A 187 -2.76 17.02 -10.66
CA PHE A 187 -4.07 16.61 -10.15
C PHE A 187 -4.90 15.84 -11.18
N LYS A 188 -4.82 16.23 -12.46
CA LYS A 188 -5.45 15.48 -13.56
C LYS A 188 -4.77 14.13 -13.79
N LEU A 189 -3.45 14.05 -13.61
CA LEU A 189 -2.72 12.78 -13.69
C LEU A 189 -3.09 11.83 -12.55
N LEU A 190 -3.11 12.31 -11.31
CA LEU A 190 -3.53 11.50 -10.16
C LEU A 190 -4.93 10.95 -10.37
N ARG A 191 -5.88 11.79 -10.79
CA ARG A 191 -7.24 11.35 -11.13
C ARG A 191 -7.27 10.29 -12.21
N PHE A 192 -6.48 10.44 -13.28
CA PHE A 192 -6.36 9.43 -14.32
C PHE A 192 -5.83 8.10 -13.76
N ILE A 193 -4.80 8.13 -12.90
CA ILE A 193 -4.22 6.94 -12.28
C ILE A 193 -5.28 6.22 -11.43
N ASP A 194 -6.04 6.96 -10.63
CA ASP A 194 -7.05 6.42 -9.72
C ASP A 194 -8.28 5.86 -10.44
N GLU A 195 -8.83 6.61 -11.40
CA GLU A 195 -10.03 6.24 -12.16
C GLU A 195 -9.77 5.04 -13.07
N THR A 196 -8.58 4.99 -13.69
CA THR A 196 -8.25 3.91 -14.62
C THR A 196 -7.53 2.74 -13.97
N LYS A 197 -7.24 2.82 -12.66
CA LYS A 197 -6.40 1.87 -11.92
C LYS A 197 -5.08 1.60 -12.64
N PHE A 198 -4.45 2.67 -13.14
CA PHE A 198 -3.28 2.55 -14.01
C PHE A 198 -2.11 1.86 -13.31
N ALA A 199 -1.89 2.15 -12.02
CA ALA A 199 -0.85 1.50 -11.22
C ALA A 199 -0.97 -0.04 -11.23
N GLN A 200 -2.19 -0.57 -11.07
CA GLN A 200 -2.45 -2.02 -11.10
C GLN A 200 -2.20 -2.62 -12.48
N LYS A 201 -2.45 -1.85 -13.55
CA LYS A 201 -2.22 -2.30 -14.94
C LYS A 201 -0.75 -2.41 -15.30
N ILE A 202 0.10 -1.54 -14.75
CA ILE A 202 1.54 -1.57 -15.00
C ILE A 202 2.30 -2.51 -14.06
N GLN A 203 1.72 -2.87 -12.91
CA GLN A 203 2.32 -3.78 -11.92
C GLN A 203 2.74 -5.13 -12.55
N GLY A 204 1.93 -5.70 -13.44
CA GLY A 204 2.30 -6.94 -14.13
C GLY A 204 3.54 -6.84 -15.03
N PHE A 205 3.98 -5.63 -15.37
CA PHE A 205 5.20 -5.38 -16.15
C PHE A 205 6.43 -5.10 -15.27
N THR A 206 6.23 -4.73 -13.99
CA THR A 206 7.32 -4.59 -13.03
C THR A 206 7.78 -5.96 -12.52
N ASP A 207 6.84 -6.89 -12.32
CA ASP A 207 7.10 -8.20 -11.72
C ASP A 207 7.94 -9.11 -12.64
N SER A 208 7.73 -9.02 -13.96
CA SER A 208 8.56 -9.74 -14.95
C SER A 208 10.06 -9.41 -14.89
N ARG A 209 10.44 -8.26 -14.32
CA ARG A 209 11.85 -7.90 -14.10
C ARG A 209 12.42 -8.46 -12.80
N VAL A 210 11.63 -8.56 -11.73
CA VAL A 210 12.12 -9.12 -10.45
C VAL A 210 12.50 -10.59 -10.62
N GLU A 211 11.71 -11.36 -11.38
CA GLU A 211 12.03 -12.75 -11.71
C GLU A 211 13.29 -12.86 -12.61
N THR A 212 13.44 -11.96 -13.58
CA THR A 212 14.60 -11.96 -14.49
C THR A 212 15.89 -11.46 -13.82
N GLN A 213 15.81 -10.48 -12.91
CA GLN A 213 16.94 -9.98 -12.13
C GLN A 213 17.33 -10.91 -10.98
N GLY A 214 16.38 -11.66 -10.39
CA GLY A 214 16.67 -12.72 -9.41
C GLY A 214 17.51 -13.85 -10.00
N GLN A 215 17.29 -14.20 -11.26
CA GLN A 215 18.12 -15.18 -11.99
C GLN A 215 19.52 -14.64 -12.35
N LEU A 216 19.65 -13.34 -12.60
CA LEU A 216 20.95 -12.70 -12.89
C LEU A 216 21.80 -12.47 -11.62
N LYS A 217 21.17 -12.21 -10.46
CA LYS A 217 21.88 -12.07 -9.17
C LYS A 217 22.41 -13.39 -8.60
N ALA A 218 21.83 -14.54 -8.98
CA ALA A 218 22.35 -15.85 -8.59
C ALA A 218 23.69 -16.23 -9.25
N GLY A 219 24.15 -15.45 -10.25
CA GLY A 219 25.37 -15.73 -11.02
C GLY A 219 26.53 -14.76 -10.80
N ARG A 220 26.43 -13.79 -9.88
CA ARG A 220 27.48 -12.81 -9.65
C ARG A 220 27.76 -12.67 -8.15
N SER A 221 28.86 -13.27 -7.72
CA SER A 221 29.43 -13.16 -6.38
C SER A 221 29.51 -11.71 -5.92
N ASP A 222 28.96 -11.46 -4.73
CA ASP A 222 28.91 -10.18 -4.05
C ASP A 222 30.28 -9.50 -3.99
N ILE A 223 30.36 -8.25 -4.45
CA ILE A 223 31.36 -7.30 -3.99
C ILE A 223 30.57 -6.06 -3.55
N TYR A 224 30.37 -5.96 -2.24
CA TYR A 224 29.95 -4.71 -1.60
C TYR A 224 31.06 -3.68 -1.74
N SER A 225 30.72 -2.47 -2.17
CA SER A 225 31.48 -1.28 -1.83
C SER A 225 30.53 -0.27 -1.21
N VAL A 226 30.68 -0.14 0.10
CA VAL A 226 30.19 0.96 0.93
C VAL A 226 30.85 2.26 0.44
N VAL A 227 30.04 3.24 0.02
CA VAL A 227 30.21 4.68 0.32
C VAL A 227 28.81 5.29 0.39
#